data_AF-A0A4C2EPK5-F1
#
_entry.id   AF-A0A4C2EPK5-F1
#
_cell.length_a   1.000
_cell.length_b   1.000
_cell.length_c   1.000
_cell.angle_alpha   90.00
_cell.angle_beta   90.00
_cell.angle_gamma   90.00
#
_symmetry.space_group_name_H-M   'P 1'
#
loop_
_entity.id
_entity.type
_entity.pdbx_description
1 polymer ?
#
loop_
_entity_poly.entity_id
_entity_poly.type
_entity_poly.pdbx_seq_one_letter_code
_entity_poly.pdbx_strand_id
1 'polypeptide(L)'
;MGPEATAKQIHNSGMQIPGFRQNVGVIEKVLERYIPQVTVIGGALVGLLAVMANMLGTIGGVSGTGLLLTVSITYKPYEEIAEEPLIEMHPMMRQMLVEV
;
A
#
# COMPACT_ATOMS: atom_id res chain seq x y z
N MET A 1 1.03 -9.98 -5.45
CA MET A 1 0.61 -9.73 -4.05
C MET A 1 -0.73 -10.40 -3.86
N GLY A 2 -0.74 -11.66 -3.41
CA GLY A 2 -1.96 -12.39 -3.10
C GLY A 2 -2.27 -12.33 -1.60
N PRO A 3 -3.53 -12.52 -1.18
CA PRO A 3 -3.93 -12.54 0.24
C PRO A 3 -3.06 -13.46 1.10
N GLU A 4 -2.67 -14.62 0.57
CA GLU A 4 -1.76 -15.57 1.23
C GLU A 4 -0.35 -14.99 1.43
N ALA A 5 0.21 -14.31 0.41
CA ALA A 5 1.54 -13.71 0.49
C ALA A 5 1.57 -12.52 1.45
N THR A 6 0.50 -11.71 1.50
CA THR A 6 0.34 -10.61 2.45
C THR A 6 0.11 -11.13 3.87
N ALA A 7 -0.72 -12.18 4.05
CA ALA A 7 -0.93 -12.82 5.33
C ALA A 7 0.36 -13.47 5.88
N LYS A 8 1.16 -14.09 5.01
CA LYS A 8 2.47 -14.67 5.37
C LYS A 8 3.50 -13.59 5.71
N GLN A 9 3.48 -12.43 5.03
CA GLN A 9 4.31 -11.27 5.41
C GLN A 9 3.92 -10.70 6.79
N ILE A 10 2.63 -10.54 7.06
CA ILE A 10 2.10 -10.05 8.36
C ILE A 10 2.42 -11.02 9.50
N HIS A 11 2.36 -12.33 9.23
CA HIS A 11 2.75 -13.36 10.19
C HIS A 11 4.26 -13.36 10.46
N ASN A 12 5.07 -13.24 9.41
CA ASN A 12 6.53 -13.23 9.51
C ASN A 12 7.10 -11.93 10.09
N SER A 13 6.34 -10.82 10.08
CA SER A 13 6.72 -9.56 10.73
C SER A 13 6.52 -9.57 12.26
N GLY A 14 6.26 -10.73 12.86
CA GLY A 14 6.16 -10.89 14.31
C GLY A 14 4.84 -10.41 14.92
N MET A 15 3.84 -10.09 14.10
CA MET A 15 2.52 -9.67 14.58
C MET A 15 1.73 -10.91 15.06
N GLN A 16 1.94 -11.27 16.32
CA GLN A 16 1.23 -12.33 17.00
C GLN A 16 0.02 -11.70 17.70
N ILE A 17 -1.21 -12.04 17.30
CA ILE A 17 -2.41 -11.64 18.05
C ILE A 17 -2.45 -12.54 19.30
N PRO A 18 -2.25 -11.99 20.52
CA PRO A 18 -2.27 -12.79 21.74
C PRO A 18 -3.69 -13.30 22.01
N GLY A 19 -3.85 -14.63 22.17
CA GLY A 19 -5.12 -15.25 22.61
C GLY A 19 -5.72 -16.34 21.72
N PHE A 20 -5.23 -16.56 20.48
CA PHE A 20 -5.72 -17.64 19.62
C PHE A 20 -4.56 -18.38 18.92
N ARG A 21 -4.68 -19.72 18.78
CA ARG A 21 -3.74 -20.53 17.98
C ARG A 21 -3.66 -19.92 16.57
N GLN A 22 -2.45 -19.67 16.08
CA GLN A 22 -2.14 -19.00 14.81
C GLN A 22 -2.75 -19.74 13.60
N ASN A 23 -4.04 -19.58 13.33
CA ASN A 23 -4.66 -20.09 12.11
C ASN A 23 -4.68 -18.98 11.07
N VAL A 24 -3.63 -18.98 10.23
CA VAL A 24 -3.48 -18.14 9.02
C VAL A 24 -4.77 -18.11 8.18
N GLY A 25 -5.52 -19.22 8.17
CA GLY A 25 -6.78 -19.33 7.42
C GLY A 25 -7.90 -18.38 7.85
N VAL A 26 -7.91 -17.81 9.06
CA VAL A 26 -8.93 -16.80 9.46
C VAL A 26 -8.59 -15.43 8.89
N ILE A 27 -7.31 -15.04 8.95
CA ILE A 27 -6.82 -13.79 8.36
C ILE A 27 -6.98 -13.84 6.85
N GLU A 28 -6.66 -14.98 6.23
CA GLU A 28 -6.85 -15.22 4.80
C GLU A 28 -8.31 -15.05 4.38
N LYS A 29 -9.27 -15.62 5.10
CA LYS A 29 -10.70 -15.52 4.79
C LYS A 29 -11.25 -14.09 4.85
N VAL A 30 -10.70 -13.28 5.76
CA VAL A 30 -11.05 -11.86 5.85
C VAL A 30 -10.45 -11.09 4.68
N LEU A 31 -9.14 -11.25 4.42
CA LEU A 31 -8.48 -10.58 3.29
C LEU A 31 -9.08 -10.99 1.94
N GLU A 32 -9.43 -12.26 1.74
CA GLU A 32 -10.05 -12.78 0.51
C GLU A 32 -11.37 -12.08 0.20
N ARG A 33 -12.11 -11.61 1.22
CA ARG A 33 -13.36 -10.88 1.01
C ARG A 33 -13.14 -9.37 0.81
N TYR A 34 -12.18 -8.78 1.50
CA TYR A 34 -11.93 -7.33 1.44
C TYR A 34 -11.17 -6.89 0.19
N ILE A 35 -10.15 -7.64 -0.24
CA ILE A 35 -9.33 -7.30 -1.42
C ILE A 35 -10.18 -7.11 -2.69
N PRO A 36 -11.03 -8.07 -3.12
CA PRO A 36 -11.79 -7.92 -4.35
C PRO A 36 -12.79 -6.76 -4.30
N GLN A 37 -13.41 -6.49 -3.14
CA GLN A 37 -14.34 -5.37 -3.00
C GLN A 37 -13.63 -4.02 -3.18
N VAL A 38 -12.48 -3.83 -2.53
CA VAL A 38 -11.70 -2.59 -2.64
C VAL A 38 -11.12 -2.43 -4.05
N THR A 39 -10.66 -3.52 -4.69
CA THR A 39 -10.13 -3.49 -6.06
C THR A 39 -11.20 -3.08 -7.08
N VAL A 40 -12.43 -3.60 -6.98
CA VAL A 40 -13.51 -3.25 -7.92
C VAL A 40 -13.91 -1.78 -7.79
N ILE A 41 -14.04 -1.27 -6.57
CA ILE A 41 -14.38 0.13 -6.33
C ILE A 41 -13.25 1.06 -6.78
N GLY A 42 -12.01 0.74 -6.43
CA GLY A 42 -10.84 1.52 -6.84
C GLY A 42 -10.66 1.52 -8.36
N GLY A 43 -10.81 0.37 -9.02
CA GLY A 43 -10.72 0.25 -10.47
C GLY A 43 -11.81 1.05 -11.21
N ALA A 44 -13.05 1.02 -10.70
CA ALA A 44 -14.15 1.80 -11.28
C ALA A 44 -13.90 3.31 -11.16
N LEU A 45 -13.41 3.78 -10.01
CA LEU A 45 -13.09 5.20 -9.80
C LEU A 45 -11.93 5.65 -10.69
N VAL A 46 -10.84 4.89 -10.76
CA VAL A 46 -9.69 5.22 -11.62
C VAL A 46 -10.08 5.22 -13.09
N GLY A 47 -10.90 4.26 -13.53
CA GLY A 47 -11.43 4.20 -14.90
C GLY A 47 -12.31 5.41 -15.23
N LEU A 48 -13.19 5.81 -14.29
CA LEU A 48 -14.03 7.01 -14.45
C LEU A 48 -13.17 8.27 -14.54
N LEU A 49 -12.17 8.43 -13.67
CA LEU A 49 -11.24 9.55 -13.72
C LEU A 49 -10.45 9.59 -15.04
N ALA A 50 -10.05 8.43 -15.58
CA ALA A 50 -9.37 8.35 -16.87
C ALA A 50 -10.24 8.81 -18.04
N VAL A 51 -11.52 8.40 -18.06
CA VAL A 51 -12.47 8.85 -19.08
C VAL A 51 -12.74 10.34 -18.94
N MET A 52 -12.97 10.83 -17.71
CA MET A 52 -13.16 12.26 -17.46
C MET A 52 -11.93 13.07 -17.87
N ALA A 53 -10.71 12.62 -17.55
CA ALA A 53 -9.48 13.31 -17.94
C ALA A 53 -9.30 13.36 -19.48
N ASN A 54 -9.69 12.30 -20.19
CA ASN A 54 -9.67 12.28 -21.65
C ASN A 54 -10.77 13.18 -22.26
N MET A 55 -11.95 13.27 -21.63
CA MET A 55 -13.05 14.14 -22.09
C MET A 55 -12.82 15.62 -21.78
N LEU A 56 -12.19 15.96 -20.66
CA LEU A 56 -11.92 17.35 -20.25
C LEU A 56 -10.85 18.03 -21.11
N GLY A 57 -10.20 17.31 -22.05
CA GLY A 57 -9.23 17.89 -22.95
C GLY A 57 -8.04 18.43 -22.17
N THR A 58 -7.17 17.53 -21.74
CA THR A 58 -5.89 17.82 -21.11
C THR A 58 -5.19 19.04 -21.71
N ILE A 59 -5.06 20.06 -20.87
CA ILE A 59 -4.39 21.32 -21.18
C ILE A 59 -2.96 21.00 -21.64
N GLY A 60 -2.66 21.27 -22.91
CA GLY A 60 -1.30 21.13 -23.47
C GLY A 60 -1.02 19.90 -24.35
N GLY A 61 -2.03 19.16 -24.81
CA GLY A 61 -1.84 18.10 -25.82
C GLY A 61 -1.32 16.76 -25.27
N VAL A 62 -1.15 16.64 -23.96
CA VAL A 62 -0.77 15.40 -23.27
C VAL A 62 -2.03 14.60 -22.97
N SER A 63 -2.21 13.36 -23.41
CA SER A 63 -3.41 12.54 -23.09
C SER A 63 -3.74 12.48 -21.58
N GLY A 64 -5.03 12.50 -21.20
CA GLY A 64 -5.51 12.40 -19.81
C GLY A 64 -5.04 11.14 -19.09
N THR A 65 -4.84 10.06 -19.85
CA THR A 65 -4.22 8.84 -19.34
C THR A 65 -2.75 9.04 -18.98
N GLY A 66 -2.01 9.82 -19.76
CA GLY A 66 -0.61 10.15 -19.48
C GLY A 66 -0.45 10.93 -18.18
N LEU A 67 -1.35 11.90 -17.92
CA LEU A 67 -1.33 12.69 -16.70
C LEU A 67 -1.60 11.84 -15.45
N LEU A 68 -2.57 10.92 -15.51
CA LEU A 68 -2.86 9.98 -14.42
C LEU A 68 -1.69 9.01 -14.16
N LEU A 69 -1.04 8.53 -15.22
CA LEU A 69 0.15 7.70 -15.09
C LEU A 69 1.30 8.46 -14.44
N THR A 70 1.54 9.71 -14.84
CA THR A 70 2.57 10.57 -14.22
C THR A 70 2.31 10.74 -12.73
N VAL A 71 1.10 11.12 -12.33
CA VAL A 71 0.74 11.26 -10.90
C VAL A 71 0.94 9.94 -10.15
N SER A 72 0.53 8.81 -10.73
CA SER A 72 0.66 7.48 -10.12
C SER A 72 2.12 7.05 -9.90
N ILE A 73 2.99 7.34 -10.88
CA ILE A 73 4.42 6.99 -10.81
C ILE A 73 5.14 7.90 -9.81
N THR A 74 4.86 9.21 -9.83
CA THR A 74 5.51 10.19 -8.95
C THR A 74 5.08 10.05 -7.49
N TYR A 75 3.92 9.47 -7.21
CA TYR A 75 3.43 9.32 -5.83
C TYR A 75 4.31 8.39 -4.97
N LYS A 76 4.82 7.28 -5.53
CA LYS A 76 5.68 6.34 -4.78
C LYS A 76 6.99 6.94 -4.25
N PRO A 77 7.83 7.60 -5.07
CA PRO A 77 9.03 8.24 -4.57
C PRO A 77 8.71 9.43 -3.66
N TYR A 78 7.56 10.10 -3.85
CA TYR A 78 7.11 11.14 -2.91
C TYR A 78 6.81 10.56 -1.52
N GLU A 79 6.14 9.41 -1.46
CA GLU A 79 5.86 8.68 -0.22
C GLU A 79 7.15 8.19 0.47
N GLU A 80 8.08 7.61 -0.30
CA GLU A 80 9.38 7.14 0.20
C GLU A 80 10.21 8.28 0.82
N ILE A 81 10.26 9.44 0.16
CA ILE A 81 10.95 10.64 0.68
C ILE A 81 10.20 11.25 1.87
N ALA A 82 8.87 11.19 1.89
CA ALA A 82 8.05 11.69 2.99
C ALA A 82 8.11 10.80 4.25
N GLU A 83 8.41 9.51 4.10
CA GLU A 83 8.73 8.60 5.21
C GLU A 83 10.17 8.75 5.72
N GLU A 84 11.07 9.33 4.92
CA GLU A 84 12.48 9.53 5.28
C GLU A 84 12.83 10.59 6.36
N PRO A 85 11.93 11.41 6.95
CA PRO A 85 12.23 12.10 8.20
C PRO A 85 11.97 11.25 9.47
N LEU A 86 11.86 9.91 9.39
CA LEU A 86 11.63 9.05 10.59
C LEU A 86 12.63 7.91 10.81
N ILE A 87 13.49 7.56 9.85
CA ILE A 87 14.48 6.47 10.05
C ILE A 87 15.88 6.98 10.42
N GLU A 88 16.18 8.26 10.21
CA GLU A 88 17.50 8.83 10.57
C GLU A 88 17.61 9.37 12.02
N MET A 89 16.52 9.47 12.79
CA MET A 89 16.57 10.10 14.12
C MET A 89 16.80 9.18 15.32
N HIS A 90 16.81 7.85 15.19
CA HIS A 90 17.09 6.97 16.34
C HIS A 90 18.14 5.85 16.12
N PRO A 91 19.39 6.17 15.73
CA PRO A 91 20.53 5.25 15.86
C PRO A 91 20.92 4.92 17.32
N MET A 92 20.23 5.44 18.35
CA MET A 92 20.63 5.29 19.77
C MET A 92 19.96 4.16 20.55
N MET A 93 19.02 3.42 19.96
CA MET A 93 18.27 2.35 20.67
C MET A 93 18.89 0.94 20.57
N ARG A 94 20.02 0.75 19.84
CA ARG A 94 20.72 -0.55 19.79
C ARG A 94 21.69 -0.78 20.95
N GLN A 95 22.11 0.25 21.67
CA GLN A 95 23.20 0.13 22.66
C GLN A 95 22.71 -0.25 24.06
N MET A 96 21.46 0.04 24.43
CA MET A 96 20.95 -0.25 25.78
C MET A 96 20.46 -1.70 25.98
N LEU A 97 20.19 -2.46 24.92
CA LEU A 97 19.71 -3.85 25.01
C LEU A 97 20.84 -4.89 25.08
N VAL A 98 22.10 -4.48 24.93
CA VAL A 98 23.26 -5.39 25.03
C VAL A 98 23.88 -5.37 26.44
N GLU A 99 23.39 -4.50 27.33
CA GLU A 99 23.98 -4.29 28.66
C GLU A 99 22.98 -4.48 29.83
N VAL A 100 21.97 -5.37 29.67
CA VAL A 100 21.13 -5.85 30.79
C VAL A 100 20.92 -7.35 30.72
#